data_AF-A0A0R0DEQ7-F1
#
_entry.id   AF-A0A0R0DEQ7-F1
#
_cell.length_a   1.000
_cell.length_b   1.000
_cell.length_c   1.000
_cell.angle_alpha   90.00
_cell.angle_beta   90.00
_cell.angle_gamma   90.00
#
_symmetry.space_group_name_H-M   'P 1'
#
loop_
_entity.id
_entity.type
_entity.pdbx_description
1 polymer ?
#
loop_
_entity_poly.entity_id
_entity_poly.type
_entity_poly.pdbx_seq_one_letter_code
_entity_poly.pdbx_strand_id
1 'polypeptide(L)'
;MRNKMLLMAGLLLASTGAMANFTPEFAVQGDGYGATAQDAIYQAQYNALIQCAMQGVGGRVLQTYVSSAGTSFHAHITAVCGSAYGNQPELPW
;
A
#
# COMPACT_ATOMS: atom_id res chain seq x y z
N MET A 1 52.75 14.02 -33.63
CA MET A 1 52.59 12.55 -33.73
C MET A 1 51.24 12.17 -33.16
N ARG A 2 50.58 11.21 -33.81
CA ARG A 2 49.15 10.92 -33.86
C ARG A 2 48.91 9.65 -33.06
N ASN A 3 48.08 9.68 -32.01
CA ASN A 3 47.51 8.46 -31.44
C ASN A 3 45.98 8.59 -31.34
N LYS A 4 45.33 8.00 -32.35
CA LYS A 4 43.92 7.64 -32.35
C LYS A 4 43.82 6.22 -31.80
N MET A 5 43.09 6.02 -30.72
CA MET A 5 42.55 4.72 -30.29
C MET A 5 41.32 5.04 -29.45
N LEU A 6 40.18 4.37 -29.54
CA LEU A 6 39.52 3.55 -30.54
C LEU A 6 38.08 3.52 -29.99
N LEU A 7 37.08 3.80 -30.83
CA LEU A 7 35.67 3.64 -30.46
C LEU A 7 35.44 2.23 -29.89
N MET A 8 35.03 2.13 -28.63
CA MET A 8 34.31 0.95 -28.15
C MET A 8 32.83 1.34 -28.10
N ALA A 9 32.16 0.95 -29.19
CA ALA A 9 30.72 0.88 -29.27
C ALA A 9 30.22 -0.15 -28.25
N GLY A 10 29.97 0.30 -27.03
CA GLY A 10 29.15 -0.42 -26.06
C GLY A 10 27.69 -0.27 -26.47
N LEU A 11 27.28 -1.06 -27.46
CA LEU A 11 25.88 -1.40 -27.70
C LEU A 11 25.38 -2.16 -26.45
N LEU A 12 24.99 -1.42 -25.41
CA LEU A 12 24.01 -1.94 -24.47
C LEU A 12 22.65 -1.48 -24.98
N LEU A 13 21.88 -2.50 -25.37
CA LEU A 13 20.50 -2.42 -25.76
C LEU A 13 19.77 -1.40 -24.90
N ALA A 14 18.88 -0.64 -25.54
CA ALA A 14 17.76 -0.01 -24.87
C ALA A 14 16.95 -1.10 -24.13
N SER A 15 17.38 -1.50 -22.93
CA SER A 15 16.43 -1.93 -21.93
C SER A 15 15.78 -0.63 -21.49
N THR A 16 14.58 -0.38 -22.00
CA THR A 16 13.58 0.45 -21.34
C THR A 16 13.62 0.05 -19.87
N GLY A 17 14.38 0.80 -19.07
CA GLY A 17 14.44 0.58 -17.64
C GLY A 17 13.01 0.78 -17.20
N ALA A 18 12.35 -0.32 -16.82
CA ALA A 18 11.13 -0.25 -16.05
C ALA A 18 11.49 0.68 -14.91
N MET A 19 11.02 1.92 -14.99
CA MET A 19 11.10 2.83 -13.87
C MET A 19 10.27 2.13 -12.82
N ALA A 20 10.94 1.47 -11.88
CA ALA A 20 10.31 0.99 -10.67
C ALA A 20 9.53 2.20 -10.17
N ASN A 21 8.20 2.12 -10.27
CA ASN A 21 7.32 3.19 -9.89
C ASN A 21 7.34 3.18 -8.37
N PHE A 22 8.41 3.73 -7.80
CA PHE A 22 8.59 3.91 -6.37
C PHE A 22 7.58 4.95 -5.93
N THR A 23 6.32 4.56 -5.78
CA THR A 23 5.43 5.37 -4.97
C THR A 23 5.93 5.20 -3.53
N PRO A 24 6.25 6.31 -2.83
CA PRO A 24 6.63 6.22 -1.43
C PRO A 24 5.53 5.49 -0.65
N GLU A 25 5.92 4.52 0.17
CA GLU A 25 5.01 3.88 1.10
C GLU A 25 4.62 4.88 2.19
N PHE A 26 3.33 4.95 2.53
CA PHE A 26 2.84 5.79 3.62
C PHE A 26 1.88 5.01 4.52
N ALA A 27 1.92 5.29 5.82
CA ALA A 27 1.01 4.66 6.77
C ALA A 27 -0.28 5.46 6.88
N VAL A 28 -1.39 4.74 7.00
CA VAL A 28 -2.73 5.29 7.24
C VAL A 28 -3.37 4.56 8.41
N GLN A 29 -4.28 5.25 9.08
CA GLN A 29 -5.02 4.71 10.21
C GLN A 29 -6.51 4.80 9.94
N GLY A 30 -7.24 3.78 10.41
CA GLY A 30 -8.69 3.71 10.33
C GLY A 30 -9.24 3.20 11.64
N ASP A 31 -10.27 3.89 12.13
CA ASP A 31 -11.04 3.49 13.30
C ASP A 31 -12.41 2.97 12.85
N GLY A 32 -12.95 2.00 13.57
CA GLY A 32 -14.25 1.41 13.29
C GLY A 32 -14.97 0.99 14.57
N TYR A 33 -16.29 1.05 14.56
CA TYR A 33 -17.14 0.74 15.70
C TYR A 33 -18.23 -0.25 15.29
N GLY A 34 -18.57 -1.19 16.18
CA GLY A 34 -19.50 -2.25 15.84
C GLY A 34 -20.20 -2.87 17.04
N ALA A 35 -21.34 -3.50 16.78
CA ALA A 35 -22.01 -4.37 17.75
C ALA A 35 -21.24 -5.69 17.96
N THR A 36 -20.42 -6.08 16.98
CA THR A 36 -19.48 -7.18 17.09
C THR A 36 -18.05 -6.69 16.84
N ALA A 37 -17.06 -7.43 17.34
CA ALA A 37 -15.65 -7.18 17.05
C ALA A 37 -15.38 -7.20 15.54
N GLN A 38 -16.04 -8.10 14.82
CA GLN A 38 -15.86 -8.27 13.39
C GLN A 38 -16.36 -7.06 12.60
N ASP A 39 -17.52 -6.48 12.99
CA ASP A 39 -18.05 -5.27 12.35
C ASP A 39 -17.11 -4.08 12.56
N ALA A 40 -16.61 -3.91 13.78
CA ALA A 40 -15.66 -2.85 14.10
C ALA A 40 -14.37 -2.99 13.27
N ILE A 41 -13.84 -4.22 13.15
CA ILE A 41 -12.66 -4.53 12.33
C ILE A 41 -12.92 -4.21 10.86
N TYR A 42 -14.03 -4.66 10.27
CA TYR A 42 -14.33 -4.39 8.87
C TYR A 42 -14.43 -2.90 8.59
N GLN A 43 -15.09 -2.15 9.46
CA GLN A 43 -15.21 -0.71 9.31
C GLN A 43 -13.84 -0.01 9.45
N ALA A 44 -13.01 -0.43 10.42
CA ALA A 44 -11.65 0.10 10.59
C ALA A 44 -10.75 -0.21 9.38
N GLN A 45 -10.85 -1.43 8.82
CA GLN A 45 -10.10 -1.84 7.64
C GLN A 45 -10.50 -1.01 6.43
N TYR A 46 -11.81 -0.83 6.22
CA TYR A 46 -12.34 0.02 5.15
C TYR A 46 -11.82 1.45 5.29
N ASN A 47 -11.94 2.04 6.47
CA ASN A 47 -11.53 3.42 6.74
C ASN A 47 -10.02 3.65 6.56
N ALA A 48 -9.19 2.63 6.83
CA ALA A 48 -7.76 2.68 6.57
C ALA A 48 -7.46 2.51 5.07
N LEU A 49 -7.99 1.46 4.43
CA LEU A 49 -7.63 1.08 3.06
C LEU A 49 -8.23 1.99 1.98
N ILE A 50 -9.38 2.63 2.26
CA ILE A 50 -9.95 3.62 1.34
C ILE A 50 -9.00 4.81 1.14
N GLN A 51 -8.19 5.15 2.15
CA GLN A 51 -7.18 6.21 2.03
C GLN A 51 -6.07 5.82 1.06
N CYS A 52 -5.68 4.54 1.02
CA CYS A 52 -4.77 4.03 -0.01
C CYS A 52 -5.41 4.12 -1.40
N ALA A 53 -6.66 3.67 -1.53
CA ALA A 53 -7.39 3.68 -2.80
C ALA A 53 -7.57 5.11 -3.36
N MET A 54 -7.87 6.10 -2.51
CA MET A 54 -7.97 7.51 -2.91
C MET A 54 -6.66 8.07 -3.48
N GLN A 55 -5.52 7.51 -3.10
CA GLN A 55 -4.20 7.88 -3.62
C GLN A 55 -3.78 7.03 -4.83
N GLY A 56 -4.69 6.18 -5.33
CA GLY A 56 -4.43 5.32 -6.49
C GLY A 56 -3.45 4.18 -6.20
N VAL A 57 -3.25 3.82 -4.94
CA VAL A 57 -2.33 2.75 -4.52
C VAL A 57 -3.07 1.65 -3.75
N GLY A 58 -2.51 0.44 -3.79
CA GLY A 58 -2.93 -0.64 -2.90
C GLY A 58 -2.53 -0.37 -1.45
N GLY A 59 -3.17 -1.07 -0.52
CA GLY A 59 -2.85 -0.99 0.90
C GLY A 59 -2.79 -2.38 1.53
N ARG A 60 -1.95 -2.54 2.56
CA ARG A 60 -1.91 -3.74 3.41
C ARG A 60 -2.12 -3.35 4.86
N VAL A 61 -2.94 -4.12 5.57
CA VAL A 61 -3.08 -3.99 7.02
C VAL A 61 -1.79 -4.47 7.69
N LEU A 62 -1.17 -3.62 8.50
CA LEU A 62 -0.02 -3.97 9.31
C LEU A 62 -0.43 -4.44 10.70
N GLN A 63 -1.45 -3.78 11.26
CA GLN A 63 -1.80 -3.96 12.66
C GLN A 63 -3.28 -3.70 12.88
N THR A 64 -3.85 -4.52 13.75
CA THR A 64 -5.24 -4.43 14.17
C THR A 64 -5.29 -4.49 15.69
N TYR A 65 -5.82 -3.44 16.30
CA TYR A 65 -6.20 -3.43 17.70
C TYR A 65 -7.71 -3.45 17.79
N VAL A 66 -8.24 -4.23 18.73
CA VAL A 66 -9.67 -4.28 19.01
C VAL A 66 -9.85 -4.18 20.50
N SER A 67 -10.71 -3.27 20.92
CA SER A 67 -11.14 -3.10 22.29
C SER A 67 -12.66 -3.23 22.37
N SER A 68 -13.15 -3.63 23.54
CA SER A 68 -14.59 -3.66 23.81
C SER A 68 -14.91 -2.80 25.02
N ALA A 69 -16.05 -2.13 24.94
CA ALA A 69 -16.63 -1.36 26.02
C ALA A 69 -18.10 -1.79 26.16
N GLY A 70 -18.36 -2.73 27.08
CA GLY A 70 -19.69 -3.33 27.25
C GLY A 70 -20.12 -4.12 26.01
N THR A 71 -21.20 -3.71 25.37
CA THR A 71 -21.77 -4.34 24.15
C THR A 71 -21.25 -3.72 22.85
N SER A 72 -20.28 -2.81 22.92
CA SER A 72 -19.71 -2.14 21.76
C SER A 72 -18.25 -2.50 21.59
N PHE A 73 -17.83 -2.61 20.33
CA PHE A 73 -16.45 -2.87 19.94
C PHE A 73 -15.89 -1.67 19.19
N HIS A 74 -14.64 -1.34 19.45
CA HIS A 74 -13.85 -0.37 18.72
C HIS A 74 -12.61 -1.07 18.17
N ALA A 75 -12.36 -0.93 16.87
CA ALA A 75 -11.15 -1.40 16.24
C ALA A 75 -10.34 -0.22 15.71
N HIS A 76 -9.03 -0.30 15.87
CA HIS A 76 -8.06 0.62 15.31
C HIS A 76 -7.10 -0.15 14.42
N ILE A 77 -6.96 0.26 13.17
CA ILE A 77 -6.15 -0.42 12.17
C ILE A 77 -5.14 0.53 11.57
N THR A 78 -3.90 0.07 11.50
CA THR A 78 -2.84 0.73 10.73
C THR A 78 -2.59 -0.07 9.47
N ALA A 79 -2.64 0.61 8.33
CA ALA A 79 -2.30 0.05 7.03
C ALA A 79 -1.14 0.84 6.40
N VAL A 80 -0.41 0.21 5.49
CA VAL A 80 0.58 0.88 4.65
C VAL A 80 0.11 0.85 3.21
N CYS A 81 0.09 2.02 2.59
CA CYS A 81 -0.28 2.28 1.22
C CYS A 81 0.98 2.41 0.35
N GLY A 82 1.02 1.76 -0.81
CA GLY A 82 2.17 1.85 -1.72
C GLY A 82 2.14 0.88 -2.90
N SER A 83 3.04 1.11 -3.87
CA SER A 83 3.20 0.33 -5.09
C SER A 83 4.01 -0.91 -4.83
N ALA A 84 3.31 -2.01 -4.57
CA ALA A 84 3.58 -3.32 -5.15
C ALA A 84 2.71 -4.38 -4.48
N TYR A 85 1.39 -4.34 -4.64
CA TYR A 85 0.61 -5.58 -4.54
C TYR A 85 -0.50 -5.56 -5.58
N GLY A 86 -0.38 -6.45 -6.57
CA GLY A 86 -1.43 -6.80 -7.54
C GLY A 86 -2.66 -7.48 -6.91
N ASN A 87 -2.90 -7.23 -5.62
CA ASN A 87 -4.10 -7.61 -4.90
C ASN A 87 -4.64 -6.32 -4.32
N GLN A 88 -5.47 -5.63 -5.11
CA GLN A 88 -6.39 -4.67 -4.52
C GLN A 88 -7.19 -5.42 -3.45
N PRO A 89 -7.42 -4.86 -2.25
CA PRO A 89 -8.48 -5.40 -1.41
C PRO A 89 -9.75 -5.32 -2.25
N GLU A 90 -10.25 -6.48 -2.70
CA GLU A 90 -11.61 -6.59 -3.20
C GLU A 90 -12.48 -6.14 -2.03
N LEU A 91 -12.89 -4.87 -2.05
CA LEU A 91 -13.91 -4.37 -1.15
C LEU A 91 -15.13 -5.26 -1.41
N PRO A 92 -15.59 -6.06 -0.44
CA PRO A 92 -16.80 -6.82 -0.61
C PRO A 92 -17.94 -5.80 -0.64
N TRP A 93 -18.38 -5.46 -1.84
CA TRP A 93 -19.65 -4.80 -2.06
C TRP A 93 -20.78 -5.79 -1.78
#